data_AF-A0A5B7B3R5-F1
#
_entry.id   AF-A0A5B7B3R5-F1
#
_cell.length_a   1.000
_cell.length_b   1.000
_cell.length_c   1.000
_cell.angle_alpha   90.00
_cell.angle_beta   90.00
_cell.angle_gamma   90.00
#
_symmetry.space_group_name_H-M   'P 1'
#
loop_
_entity.id
_entity.type
_entity.pdbx_description
1 polymer ?
#
loop_
_entity_poly.entity_id
_entity_poly.type
_entity_poly.pdbx_seq_one_letter_code
_entity_poly.pdbx_strand_id
1 'polypeptide(L)'
;MELDNIECISSSDGMDEDEIHHHHHPQFLSSKPHNNVVSSAIHPTTSVHELLECPVCTNSMYPPIHQCHNGHTLCSTCKTRVHNRCPTCRQELGDIRCLALEKVAESLELSCKYCSLGCPEIF
;
A
#
# COMPACT_ATOMS: atom_id res chain seq x y z
N MET A 1 -8.54 -6.72 35.20
CA MET A 1 -9.22 -6.80 33.89
C MET A 1 -8.14 -7.33 32.96
N GLU A 2 -8.02 -8.66 32.91
CA GLU A 2 -6.93 -9.37 32.24
C GLU A 2 -7.36 -9.76 30.81
N LEU A 3 -6.38 -9.78 29.91
CA LEU A 3 -6.49 -9.83 28.45
C LEU A 3 -6.68 -11.25 27.89
N ASP A 4 -7.44 -11.28 26.78
CA ASP A 4 -7.40 -12.13 25.58
C ASP A 4 -6.95 -13.60 25.64
N ASN A 5 -7.84 -14.46 25.14
CA ASN A 5 -7.51 -15.63 24.32
C ASN A 5 -8.74 -16.00 23.49
N ILE A 6 -8.74 -15.68 22.19
CA ILE A 6 -9.76 -16.17 21.24
C ILE A 6 -9.05 -16.97 20.16
N GLU A 7 -9.14 -18.28 20.32
CA GLU A 7 -8.64 -19.32 19.45
C GLU A 7 -9.40 -19.31 18.12
N CYS A 8 -8.67 -19.23 17.01
CA CYS A 8 -9.26 -19.20 15.67
C CYS A 8 -9.53 -20.64 15.22
N ILE A 9 -10.79 -21.06 15.33
CA ILE A 9 -11.31 -22.36 14.88
C ILE A 9 -11.03 -22.52 13.38
N SER A 10 -10.22 -23.52 13.03
CA SER A 10 -10.03 -23.95 11.64
C SER A 10 -11.12 -24.96 11.28
N SER A 11 -11.93 -24.63 10.28
CA SER A 11 -13.00 -25.48 9.76
C SER A 11 -12.42 -26.71 9.05
N SER A 12 -12.85 -27.90 9.44
CA SER A 12 -12.56 -29.16 8.74
C SER A 12 -13.86 -29.85 8.35
N ASP A 13 -14.09 -30.02 7.06
CA ASP A 13 -15.06 -30.97 6.51
C ASP A 13 -14.31 -32.26 6.09
N GLY A 14 -14.71 -33.40 6.66
CA GLY A 14 -14.83 -34.67 5.95
C GLY A 14 -13.66 -35.69 5.95
N MET A 15 -13.82 -36.72 6.79
CA MET A 15 -13.74 -38.17 6.50
C MET A 15 -12.38 -38.90 6.33
N ASP A 16 -12.18 -39.83 7.27
CA ASP A 16 -11.47 -41.13 7.24
C ASP A 16 -9.94 -41.22 7.20
N GLU A 17 -9.49 -42.26 7.89
CA GLU A 17 -8.19 -42.56 8.44
C GLU A 17 -7.36 -43.52 7.55
N ASP A 18 -6.09 -43.68 7.92
CA ASP A 18 -5.10 -44.67 7.47
C ASP A 18 -4.09 -44.32 6.36
N GLU A 19 -2.86 -44.80 6.63
CA GLU A 19 -1.68 -45.03 5.78
C GLU A 19 -0.47 -44.08 5.89
N ILE A 20 0.56 -44.68 6.48
CA ILE A 20 1.92 -44.20 6.74
C ILE A 20 2.73 -44.34 5.45
N HIS A 21 3.22 -43.24 4.88
CA HIS A 21 4.27 -43.30 3.86
C HIS A 21 5.50 -42.45 4.23
N HIS A 22 6.55 -43.17 4.61
CA HIS A 22 7.93 -42.71 4.71
C HIS A 22 8.47 -42.31 3.34
N HIS A 23 8.67 -41.02 3.06
CA HIS A 23 9.54 -40.63 1.94
C HIS A 23 10.45 -39.43 2.27
N HIS A 24 11.74 -39.75 2.36
CA HIS A 24 12.94 -38.98 2.00
C HIS A 24 13.06 -37.52 2.46
N HIS A 25 13.95 -37.34 3.43
CA HIS A 25 14.61 -36.08 3.78
C HIS A 25 15.79 -35.83 2.84
N PRO A 26 15.85 -34.71 2.09
CA PRO A 26 17.11 -34.18 1.58
C PRO A 26 17.56 -33.00 2.44
N GLN A 27 18.81 -33.10 2.86
CA GLN A 27 19.53 -32.16 3.69
C GLN A 27 19.79 -30.83 2.95
N PHE A 28 19.66 -29.74 3.72
CA PHE A 28 20.32 -28.43 3.61
C PHE A 28 21.06 -28.09 2.30
N LEU A 29 20.52 -27.13 1.55
CA LEU A 29 21.33 -26.18 0.79
C LEU A 29 21.00 -24.76 1.27
N SER A 30 22.02 -24.08 1.78
CA SER A 30 21.95 -22.73 2.33
C SER A 30 21.67 -21.71 1.23
N SER A 31 20.41 -21.29 1.08
CA SER A 31 20.04 -20.06 0.39
C SER A 31 19.96 -18.93 1.42
N LYS A 32 20.94 -18.03 1.35
CA LYS A 32 21.03 -16.79 2.12
C LYS A 32 19.69 -16.03 2.11
N PRO A 33 19.21 -15.49 3.23
CA PRO A 33 18.08 -14.57 3.19
C PRO A 33 18.57 -13.28 2.54
N HIS A 34 18.12 -13.01 1.31
CA HIS A 34 18.17 -11.64 0.79
C HIS A 34 17.10 -10.84 1.52
N ASN A 35 17.49 -10.33 2.69
CA ASN A 35 16.83 -9.25 3.38
C ASN A 35 16.95 -8.00 2.51
N ASN A 36 16.07 -7.84 1.52
CA ASN A 36 15.74 -6.52 1.02
C ASN A 36 14.81 -5.87 2.04
N VAL A 37 15.41 -5.48 3.17
CA VAL A 37 14.87 -4.43 4.01
C VAL A 37 14.88 -3.20 3.12
N VAL A 38 13.76 -2.91 2.46
CA VAL A 38 13.44 -1.53 2.15
C VAL A 38 13.46 -0.86 3.51
N SER A 39 14.48 -0.03 3.73
CA SER A 39 14.56 0.84 4.89
C SER A 39 13.39 1.82 4.80
N SER A 40 12.20 1.37 5.19
CA SER A 40 11.21 2.26 5.77
C SER A 40 11.84 2.73 7.06
N ALA A 41 12.64 3.79 6.97
CA ALA A 41 13.06 4.55 8.13
C ALA A 41 11.76 4.91 8.85
N ILE A 42 11.53 4.28 10.01
CA ILE A 42 10.45 4.69 10.91
C ILE A 42 10.95 5.99 11.51
N HIS A 43 10.73 7.09 10.78
CA HIS A 43 10.88 8.42 11.32
C HIS A 43 9.62 8.68 12.14
N PRO A 44 9.71 8.88 13.47
CA PRO A 44 8.57 9.31 14.25
C PRO A 44 8.16 10.69 13.72
N THR A 45 6.88 10.85 13.39
CA THR A 45 6.22 12.00 12.76
C THR A 45 6.50 12.17 11.25
N THR A 46 6.02 11.25 10.41
CA THR A 46 5.80 11.61 8.99
C THR A 46 4.82 12.77 8.95
N SER A 47 5.23 13.93 8.41
CA SER A 47 4.31 15.05 8.24
C SER A 47 3.13 14.61 7.34
N VAL A 48 1.95 15.19 7.52
CA VAL A 48 0.79 14.82 6.68
C VAL A 48 1.07 15.09 5.19
N HIS A 49 1.96 16.04 4.89
CA HIS A 49 2.45 16.30 3.54
C HIS A 49 3.21 15.11 2.93
N GLU A 50 4.00 14.37 3.71
CA GLU A 50 4.71 13.18 3.23
C GLU A 50 3.75 12.05 2.84
N LEU A 51 2.62 11.93 3.55
CA LEU A 51 1.58 10.95 3.21
C LEU A 51 0.93 11.23 1.85
N LEU A 52 1.01 12.48 1.38
CA LEU A 52 0.51 12.90 0.07
C LEU A 52 1.61 12.96 -0.99
N GLU A 53 2.83 12.54 -0.70
CA GLU A 53 3.87 12.49 -1.74
C GLU A 53 3.68 11.27 -2.65
N CYS A 54 3.66 11.48 -3.96
CA CYS A 54 3.58 10.38 -4.93
C CYS A 54 4.93 9.64 -4.99
N PRO A 55 4.98 8.31 -4.75
CA PRO A 55 6.23 7.55 -4.71
C PRO A 55 6.96 7.44 -6.07
N VAL A 56 6.34 7.91 -7.16
CA VAL A 56 6.90 7.84 -8.52
C VAL A 56 7.47 9.18 -8.99
N CYS A 57 6.83 10.29 -8.63
CA CYS A 57 7.25 11.62 -9.10
C CYS A 57 7.60 12.59 -7.99
N THR A 58 7.53 12.14 -6.72
CA THR A 58 7.85 12.92 -5.52
C THR A 58 7.14 14.28 -5.45
N ASN A 59 6.00 14.39 -6.13
CA ASN A 59 5.14 15.57 -6.09
C ASN A 59 3.95 15.27 -5.21
N SER A 60 3.35 16.30 -4.62
CA SER A 60 2.09 16.18 -3.88
C SER A 60 0.98 15.61 -4.78
N MET A 61 0.25 14.65 -4.24
CA MET A 61 -0.94 14.06 -4.84
C MET A 61 -2.14 14.98 -4.57
N TYR A 62 -2.94 15.18 -5.62
CA TYR A 62 -4.20 15.90 -5.57
C TYR A 62 -5.32 15.00 -6.11
N PRO A 63 -6.59 15.24 -5.73
CA PRO A 63 -7.71 14.52 -6.32
C PRO A 63 -7.69 14.58 -7.86
N PRO A 64 -7.93 13.46 -8.58
CA PRO A 64 -8.17 12.12 -8.05
C PRO A 64 -6.89 11.38 -7.66
N ILE A 65 -6.85 10.84 -6.44
CA ILE A 65 -5.75 10.00 -5.93
C ILE A 65 -6.12 8.55 -6.16
N HIS A 66 -5.35 7.81 -6.96
CA HIS A 66 -5.69 6.44 -7.32
C HIS A 66 -5.06 5.43 -6.37
N GLN A 67 -5.75 4.32 -6.11
CA GLN A 67 -5.31 3.27 -5.21
C GLN A 67 -5.39 1.90 -5.90
N CYS A 68 -4.43 1.00 -5.67
CA CYS A 68 -4.59 -0.41 -6.06
C CYS A 68 -5.38 -1.18 -4.99
N HIS A 69 -5.82 -2.41 -5.29
CA HIS A 69 -6.52 -3.28 -4.33
C HIS A 69 -5.74 -3.54 -3.01
N ASN A 70 -4.41 -3.45 -3.04
CA ASN A 70 -3.56 -3.61 -1.84
C ASN A 70 -3.31 -2.29 -1.09
N GLY A 71 -3.92 -1.20 -1.51
CA GLY A 71 -3.88 0.05 -0.77
C GLY A 71 -2.81 1.08 -1.16
N HIS A 72 -1.85 0.75 -2.04
CA HIS A 72 -0.85 1.71 -2.51
C HIS A 72 -1.45 2.78 -3.40
N THR A 73 -1.01 4.03 -3.21
CA THR A 73 -1.57 5.21 -3.89
C THR A 73 -0.62 5.83 -4.91
N LEU A 74 -1.18 6.49 -5.93
CA LEU A 74 -0.48 7.26 -6.94
C LEU A 74 -1.30 8.47 -7.38
N CYS A 75 -0.62 9.52 -7.85
CA CYS A 75 -1.26 10.60 -8.58
C CYS A 75 -1.73 10.15 -9.97
N SER A 76 -2.71 10.86 -10.54
CA SER A 76 -3.31 10.55 -11.85
C SER A 76 -2.28 10.55 -12.99
N THR A 77 -1.34 11.51 -12.99
CA THR A 77 -0.25 11.54 -13.98
C THR A 77 0.61 10.28 -13.93
N CYS A 78 0.92 9.79 -12.72
CA CYS A 78 1.77 8.61 -12.58
C CYS A 78 1.03 7.32 -12.90
N LYS A 79 -0.29 7.22 -12.62
CA LYS A 79 -1.12 6.09 -13.07
C LYS A 79 -0.99 5.85 -14.58
N THR A 80 -1.07 6.91 -15.38
CA THR A 80 -0.90 6.82 -16.84
C THR A 80 0.53 6.43 -17.23
N ARG A 81 1.56 7.04 -16.61
CA ARG A 81 2.98 6.74 -16.89
C ARG A 81 3.35 5.29 -16.62
N VAL A 82 2.75 4.67 -15.59
CA VAL A 82 2.99 3.27 -15.22
C VAL A 82 1.98 2.30 -15.85
N HIS A 83 1.22 2.74 -16.84
CA HIS A 83 0.28 1.92 -17.61
C HIS A 83 -0.70 1.14 -16.72
N ASN A 84 -1.33 1.82 -15.75
CA ASN A 84 -2.29 1.23 -14.80
C ASN A 84 -1.72 0.06 -13.98
N ARG A 85 -0.41 0.02 -13.73
CA ARG A 85 0.22 -1.01 -12.88
C ARG A 85 0.91 -0.42 -11.67
N CYS A 86 0.58 -0.91 -10.48
CA CYS A 86 1.17 -0.44 -9.24
C CYS A 86 2.69 -0.70 -9.23
N PRO A 87 3.55 0.31 -9.01
CA PRO A 87 5.01 0.13 -8.97
C PRO A 87 5.45 -0.70 -7.75
N THR A 88 4.67 -0.70 -6.67
CA THR A 88 5.01 -1.39 -5.41
C THR A 88 4.62 -2.86 -5.46
N CYS A 89 3.34 -3.18 -5.66
CA CYS A 89 2.84 -4.56 -5.61
C CYS A 89 2.60 -5.20 -6.98
N ARG A 90 2.82 -4.46 -8.07
CA ARG A 90 2.67 -4.94 -9.47
C ARG A 90 1.27 -5.37 -9.87
N GLN A 91 0.26 -5.13 -9.02
CA GLN A 91 -1.16 -5.33 -9.31
C GLN A 91 -1.74 -4.19 -10.15
N GLU A 92 -2.89 -4.41 -10.74
CA GLU A 92 -3.60 -3.39 -11.51
C GLU A 92 -4.08 -2.23 -10.62
N LEU A 93 -3.81 -1.01 -11.07
CA LEU A 93 -4.41 0.23 -10.59
C LEU A 93 -5.69 0.45 -11.38
N GLY A 94 -6.77 -0.23 -10.99
CA GLY A 94 -8.09 -0.03 -11.58
C GLY A 94 -8.60 1.39 -11.39
N ASP A 95 -9.90 1.61 -11.59
CA ASP A 95 -10.53 2.92 -11.35
C ASP A 95 -10.92 3.14 -9.88
N ILE A 96 -10.04 2.76 -8.96
CA ILE A 96 -10.24 2.90 -7.52
C ILE A 96 -9.57 4.20 -7.06
N ARG A 97 -10.32 5.03 -6.34
CA ARG A 97 -9.85 6.30 -5.77
C ARG A 97 -9.71 6.18 -4.25
N CYS A 98 -8.68 6.82 -3.71
CA CYS A 98 -8.46 6.96 -2.27
C CYS A 98 -9.15 8.23 -1.75
N LEU A 99 -10.47 8.19 -1.59
CA LEU A 99 -11.28 9.35 -1.15
C LEU A 99 -10.81 9.94 0.21
N ALA A 100 -10.22 9.11 1.07
CA ALA A 100 -9.67 9.56 2.34
C ALA A 100 -8.48 10.51 2.14
N LEU A 101 -7.50 10.14 1.31
CA LEU A 101 -6.37 11.02 1.01
C LEU A 101 -6.78 12.24 0.22
N GLU A 102 -7.83 12.14 -0.60
CA GLU A 102 -8.40 13.31 -1.30
C GLU A 102 -8.92 14.35 -0.30
N LYS A 103 -9.71 13.94 0.69
CA LYS A 103 -10.18 14.83 1.76
C LYS A 103 -9.04 15.43 2.58
N VAL A 104 -7.99 14.64 2.84
CA VAL A 104 -6.80 15.15 3.53
C VAL A 104 -6.09 16.20 2.68
N ALA A 105 -5.91 15.93 1.39
CA ALA A 105 -5.31 16.86 0.44
C ALA A 105 -6.11 18.16 0.24
N GLU A 106 -7.43 18.10 0.37
CA GLU A 106 -8.31 19.28 0.37
C GLU A 106 -8.21 20.09 1.68
N SER A 107 -8.09 19.40 2.82
CA SER A 107 -8.02 20.04 4.15
C SER A 107 -6.70 20.70 4.47
N LEU A 108 -5.62 20.18 3.89
CA LEU A 108 -4.35 20.88 3.84
C LEU A 108 -4.52 21.90 2.73
N GLU A 109 -4.49 23.19 3.03
CA GLU A 109 -4.38 24.26 2.04
C GLU A 109 -3.04 24.09 1.28
N LEU A 110 -2.94 23.03 0.47
CA LEU A 110 -1.75 22.65 -0.28
C LEU A 110 -1.59 23.74 -1.32
N SER A 111 -0.85 24.78 -0.93
CA SER A 111 -0.71 26.06 -1.62
C SER A 111 -0.78 25.82 -3.12
N CYS A 112 -1.89 26.23 -3.73
CA CYS A 112 -2.10 26.03 -5.15
C CYS A 112 -0.85 26.52 -5.88
N LYS A 113 -0.21 25.66 -6.67
CA LYS A 113 1.00 26.02 -7.43
C LYS A 113 0.78 27.27 -8.31
N TYR A 114 -0.47 27.55 -8.66
CA TYR A 114 -0.91 28.68 -9.46
C TYR A 114 -1.53 29.83 -8.64
N CYS A 115 -1.41 29.83 -7.32
CA CYS A 115 -1.91 30.91 -6.47
C CYS A 115 -1.25 32.26 -6.83
N SER A 116 0.06 32.26 -7.11
CA SER A 116 0.78 33.43 -7.64
C SER A 116 0.35 33.86 -9.05
N LEU A 117 -0.39 33.01 -9.77
CA LEU A 117 -0.95 33.26 -11.09
C LEU A 117 -2.45 33.61 -11.03
N GLY A 118 -2.97 33.86 -9.83
CA GLY A 118 -4.33 34.34 -9.61
C GLY A 118 -5.40 33.25 -9.63
N CYS A 119 -5.06 31.98 -9.37
CA CYS A 119 -6.06 30.94 -9.19
C CYS A 119 -6.95 31.29 -7.98
N PRO A 120 -8.25 31.57 -8.16
CA PRO A 120 -9.15 31.66 -7.02
C PRO A 120 -9.25 30.25 -6.45
N GLU A 121 -8.95 30.06 -5.17
CA GLU A 121 -9.36 28.83 -4.49
C GLU A 121 -10.89 28.75 -4.60
N ILE A 122 -11.37 27.87 -5.47
CA ILE A 122 -12.79 27.61 -5.63
C ILE A 122 -13.09 26.40 -4.75
N PHE A 123 -13.79 26.65 -3.65
CA PHE A 123 -14.46 25.62 -2.85
C PHE A 123 -15.66 25.07 -3.61
#